data_AF-A0A9D7UHF1-F1
#
_entry.id   AF-A0A9D7UHF1-F1
#
_cell.length_a   1.000
_cell.length_b   1.000
_cell.length_c   1.000
_cell.angle_alpha   90.00
_cell.angle_beta   90.00
_cell.angle_gamma   90.00
#
_symmetry.space_group_name_H-M   'P 1'
#
loop_
_entity.id
_entity.type
_entity.pdbx_description
1 polymer ?
#
loop_
_entity_poly.entity_id
_entity_poly.type
_entity_poly.pdbx_seq_one_letter_code
_entity_poly.pdbx_strand_id
1 'polypeptide(L)'
;MSTIAGQSLFNSGPHRFLHGRVGRLWAPPLRLDSLQDRIVVFPTNLELVIRQEGRLVGASEADLWAQAALIQARCQSLLTGALVDNSGNTWTGMTLIEFAPESNADRGRAVSLAYGAMYARLL
;
A
#
# COMPACT_ATOMS: atom_id res chain seq x y z
N MET A 1 10.02 -11.65 -6.88
CA MET A 1 8.63 -11.43 -7.33
C MET A 1 7.83 -11.15 -6.08
N SER A 2 7.15 -10.00 -6.01
CA SER A 2 6.34 -9.64 -4.84
C SER A 2 4.90 -10.09 -5.01
N THR A 3 4.25 -10.51 -3.93
CA THR A 3 2.83 -10.90 -3.98
C THR A 3 2.08 -10.47 -2.72
N ILE A 4 0.77 -10.22 -2.86
CA ILE A 4 -0.15 -10.06 -1.73
C ILE A 4 -1.32 -11.02 -1.93
N ALA A 5 -1.56 -11.89 -0.95
CA ALA A 5 -2.58 -12.96 -1.05
C ALA A 5 -2.41 -13.82 -2.33
N GLY A 6 -1.16 -14.07 -2.74
CA GLY A 6 -0.83 -14.79 -3.97
C GLY A 6 -0.97 -13.99 -5.27
N GLN A 7 -1.44 -12.74 -5.23
CA GLN A 7 -1.61 -11.89 -6.41
C GLN A 7 -0.36 -11.04 -6.68
N SER A 8 0.09 -11.02 -7.94
CA SER A 8 1.25 -10.28 -8.44
C SER A 8 0.88 -8.89 -8.96
N LEU A 9 0.42 -7.99 -8.08
CA LEU A 9 -0.14 -6.70 -8.49
C LEU A 9 0.91 -5.66 -8.92
N PHE A 10 2.13 -5.75 -8.38
CA PHE A 10 3.15 -4.69 -8.46
C PHE A 10 4.42 -5.10 -9.23
N ASN A 11 4.39 -6.23 -9.94
CA ASN A 11 5.58 -6.78 -10.60
C ASN A 11 5.86 -6.21 -12.01
N SER A 12 5.16 -5.14 -12.41
CA SER A 12 5.42 -4.49 -13.72
C SER A 12 6.69 -3.64 -13.72
N GLY A 13 7.17 -3.19 -12.56
CA GLY A 13 8.37 -2.38 -12.46
C GLY A 13 9.11 -2.51 -11.12
N PRO A 14 10.25 -1.81 -10.98
CA PRO A 14 11.07 -1.87 -9.78
C PRO A 14 10.34 -1.25 -8.59
N HIS A 15 10.47 -1.90 -7.44
CA HIS A 15 9.88 -1.45 -6.18
C HIS A 15 10.69 -1.98 -5.00
N ARG A 16 10.52 -1.31 -3.86
CA ARG A 16 11.18 -1.62 -2.59
C ARG A 16 10.16 -1.66 -1.46
N PHE A 17 10.49 -2.40 -0.41
CA PHE A 17 9.72 -2.50 0.80
C PHE A 17 10.43 -1.76 1.93
N LEU A 18 9.66 -1.04 2.73
CA LEU A 18 10.10 -0.24 3.85
C LEU A 18 9.28 -0.66 5.08
N HIS A 19 9.96 -0.88 6.19
CA HIS A 19 9.27 -1.06 7.47
C HIS A 19 8.71 0.29 7.92
N GLY A 20 7.40 0.35 8.11
CA GLY A 20 6.71 1.47 8.71
C GLY A 20 6.90 1.49 10.22
N ARG A 21 6.24 2.46 10.87
CA ARG A 21 6.27 2.57 12.33
C ARG A 21 5.46 1.43 12.95
N VAL A 22 6.02 0.79 13.97
CA VAL A 22 5.35 -0.21 14.82
C VAL A 22 4.98 0.46 16.13
N GLY A 23 3.75 0.24 16.63
CA GLY A 23 3.32 0.76 17.92
C GLY A 23 1.83 1.10 18.02
N ARG A 24 1.48 1.91 19.01
CA ARG A 24 0.11 2.40 19.20
C ARG A 24 -0.13 3.66 18.39
N LEU A 25 -1.28 3.74 17.72
CA LEU A 25 -1.72 4.98 17.10
C LEU A 25 -2.30 5.91 18.17
N TRP A 26 -1.62 7.03 18.39
CA TRP A 26 -2.12 8.12 19.22
C TRP A 26 -2.73 9.17 18.30
N ALA A 27 -4.05 9.35 18.36
CA ALA A 27 -4.72 10.40 17.60
C ALA A 27 -5.05 11.58 18.53
N PRO A 28 -4.55 12.80 18.23
CA PRO A 28 -4.92 13.98 18.99
C PRO A 28 -6.42 14.30 18.77
N PRO A 29 -7.07 14.90 19.77
CA PRO A 29 -8.40 15.47 19.59
C PRO A 29 -8.36 16.45 18.41
N LEU A 30 -9.40 16.46 17.56
CA LEU A 30 -9.53 17.20 16.28
C LEU A 30 -9.00 16.54 15.01
N ARG A 31 -8.29 15.39 15.06
CA ARG A 31 -7.81 14.73 13.81
C ARG A 31 -8.86 13.85 13.12
N LEU A 32 -9.86 13.38 13.86
CA LEU A 32 -10.89 12.43 13.40
C LEU A 32 -12.29 13.02 13.46
N ASP A 33 -12.56 13.83 14.48
CA ASP A 33 -13.82 14.51 14.71
C ASP A 33 -13.55 15.86 15.39
N SER A 34 -14.21 16.91 14.90
CA SER A 34 -14.16 18.27 15.46
C SER A 34 -14.73 18.39 16.87
N LEU A 35 -15.46 17.38 17.35
CA LEU A 35 -16.07 17.35 18.69
C LEU A 35 -15.27 16.54 19.72
N GLN A 36 -14.12 15.96 19.34
CA GLN A 36 -13.27 15.23 20.28
C GLN A 36 -12.45 16.20 21.14
N ASP A 37 -12.59 16.12 22.46
CA ASP A 37 -11.85 16.91 23.46
C ASP A 37 -10.73 16.11 24.17
N ARG A 38 -10.56 14.83 23.83
CA ARG A 38 -9.62 13.89 24.46
C ARG A 38 -8.73 13.19 23.45
N ILE A 39 -7.53 12.83 23.88
CA ILE A 39 -6.64 11.92 23.15
C ILE A 39 -7.28 10.54 23.12
N VAL A 40 -7.51 10.00 21.92
CA VAL A 40 -7.95 8.63 21.73
C VAL A 40 -6.74 7.75 21.45
N VAL A 41 -6.50 6.81 22.36
CA VAL A 41 -5.60 5.69 22.11
C VAL A 41 -6.44 4.62 21.44
N PHE A 42 -6.17 4.34 20.16
CA PHE A 42 -6.87 3.25 19.48
C PHE A 42 -6.57 1.93 20.20
N PRO A 43 -7.60 1.11 20.49
CA PRO A 43 -7.43 -0.14 21.26
C PRO A 43 -6.60 -1.18 20.49
N THR A 44 -6.55 -1.07 19.16
CA THR A 44 -5.73 -1.91 18.29
C THR A 44 -4.33 -1.33 18.13
N ASN A 45 -3.32 -2.12 18.51
CA ASN A 45 -1.94 -1.83 18.16
C ASN A 45 -1.80 -1.98 16.63
N LEU A 46 -1.13 -1.03 15.96
CA LEU A 46 -0.59 -1.29 14.64
C LEU A 46 0.63 -2.18 14.84
N GLU A 47 0.40 -3.49 14.74
CA GLU A 47 1.42 -4.50 15.02
C GLU A 47 2.54 -4.46 13.97
N LEU A 48 2.17 -4.25 12.71
CA LEU A 48 3.12 -4.12 11.62
C LEU A 48 2.54 -3.30 10.46
N VAL A 49 3.30 -2.29 10.04
CA VAL A 49 3.04 -1.54 8.81
C VAL A 49 4.21 -1.79 7.86
N ILE A 50 3.90 -2.17 6.63
CA ILE A 50 4.87 -2.28 5.54
C ILE A 50 4.46 -1.28 4.47
N ARG A 51 5.40 -0.47 4.01
CA ARG A 51 5.20 0.43 2.86
C ARG A 51 5.95 -0.12 1.67
N GLN A 52 5.29 -0.14 0.52
CA GLN A 52 5.90 -0.46 -0.76
C GLN A 52 5.92 0.79 -1.62
N GLU A 53 7.09 1.13 -2.13
CA GLU A 53 7.28 2.26 -3.04
C GLU A 53 7.90 1.75 -4.32
N GLY A 54 7.45 2.25 -5.46
CA GLY A 54 8.00 1.80 -6.74
C GLY A 54 7.39 2.49 -7.93
N ARG A 55 7.58 1.85 -9.09
CA ARG A 55 7.02 2.30 -10.36
C ARG A 55 6.24 1.18 -11.03
N LEU A 56 5.02 1.49 -11.47
CA LEU A 56 4.30 0.70 -12.45
C LEU A 56 4.88 1.04 -13.83
N VAL A 57 5.01 0.04 -14.70
CA VAL A 57 5.50 0.22 -16.07
C VAL A 57 4.51 -0.42 -17.04
N GLY A 58 4.16 0.29 -18.11
CA GLY A 58 3.23 -0.17 -19.13
C GLY A 58 3.68 0.22 -20.54
N ALA A 59 3.12 -0.46 -21.55
CA ALA A 59 3.36 -0.13 -22.96
C ALA A 59 2.64 1.16 -23.36
N SER A 60 1.48 1.43 -22.75
CA SER A 60 0.71 2.65 -22.93
C SER A 60 0.27 3.24 -21.59
N GLU A 61 -0.19 4.49 -21.62
CA GLU A 61 -0.80 5.15 -20.46
C GLU A 61 -2.11 4.46 -20.05
N ALA A 62 -2.88 3.92 -21.02
CA ALA A 62 -4.10 3.17 -20.73
C ALA A 62 -3.81 1.90 -19.92
N ASP A 63 -2.71 1.19 -20.23
CA ASP A 63 -2.31 -0.01 -19.48
C ASP A 63 -1.94 0.32 -18.03
N LEU A 64 -1.24 1.44 -17.81
CA LEU A 64 -0.89 1.91 -16.46
C LEU A 64 -2.13 2.23 -15.64
N TRP A 65 -3.07 2.97 -16.20
CA TRP A 65 -4.31 3.32 -15.50
C TRP A 65 -5.21 2.11 -15.27
N ALA A 66 -5.23 1.14 -16.19
CA ALA A 66 -5.91 -0.14 -15.97
C ALA A 66 -5.28 -0.92 -14.82
N GLN A 67 -3.94 -0.96 -14.74
CA GLN A 67 -3.24 -1.60 -13.61
C GLN A 67 -3.49 -0.86 -12.29
N ALA A 68 -3.43 0.47 -12.29
CA ALA A 68 -3.71 1.30 -11.12
C ALA A 68 -5.16 1.11 -10.62
N ALA A 69 -6.13 1.08 -11.52
CA ALA A 69 -7.53 0.84 -11.20
C ALA A 69 -7.76 -0.57 -10.62
N LEU A 70 -7.07 -1.59 -11.16
CA LEU A 70 -7.10 -2.94 -10.59
C LEU A 70 -6.57 -2.95 -9.15
N ILE A 71 -5.43 -2.31 -8.89
CA ILE A 71 -4.84 -2.22 -7.56
C ILE A 71 -5.78 -1.48 -6.61
N GLN A 72 -6.36 -0.37 -7.06
CA GLN A 72 -7.32 0.41 -6.28
C GLN A 72 -8.56 -0.41 -5.92
N ALA A 73 -9.11 -1.19 -6.86
CA ALA A 73 -10.23 -2.08 -6.59
C ALA A 73 -9.89 -3.15 -5.53
N ARG A 74 -8.66 -3.70 -5.56
CA ARG A 74 -8.18 -4.63 -4.53
C ARG A 74 -7.99 -3.99 -3.16
N CYS A 75 -7.54 -2.73 -3.15
CA CYS A 75 -7.44 -1.94 -1.94
C CYS A 75 -8.83 -1.71 -1.32
N GLN A 76 -9.83 -1.34 -2.14
CA GLN A 76 -11.21 -1.13 -1.69
C GLN A 76 -11.89 -2.41 -1.20
N SER A 77 -11.54 -3.57 -1.75
CA SER A 77 -12.05 -4.87 -1.29
C SER A 77 -11.37 -5.39 -0.02
N LEU A 78 -10.46 -4.61 0.60
CA LEU A 78 -9.68 -5.00 1.78
C LEU A 78 -8.90 -6.31 1.56
N LEU A 79 -8.15 -6.39 0.45
CA LEU A 79 -7.35 -7.57 0.13
C LEU A 79 -6.41 -7.93 1.29
N THR A 80 -6.65 -9.09 1.89
CA THR A 80 -5.91 -9.59 3.06
C THR A 80 -5.24 -10.92 2.77
N GLY A 81 -4.00 -11.10 3.20
CA GLY A 81 -3.27 -12.36 3.04
C GLY A 81 -1.79 -12.26 3.40
N ALA A 82 -1.00 -13.20 2.89
CA ALA A 82 0.45 -13.13 3.00
C ALA A 82 1.01 -12.10 2.03
N LEU A 83 1.80 -11.16 2.54
CA LEU A 83 2.64 -10.26 1.76
C LEU A 83 4.03 -10.89 1.63
N VAL A 84 4.50 -11.05 0.39
CA VAL A 84 5.84 -11.59 0.08
C VAL A 84 6.61 -10.54 -0.71
N ASP A 85 7.82 -10.21 -0.29
CA ASP A 85 8.69 -9.28 -1.01
C ASP A 85 9.57 -9.97 -2.08
N ASN A 86 10.41 -9.18 -2.76
CA ASN A 86 11.35 -9.70 -3.75
C ASN A 86 12.54 -10.46 -3.16
N SER A 87 12.79 -10.33 -1.85
CA SER A 87 13.88 -10.97 -1.12
C SER A 87 13.44 -12.28 -0.43
N GLY A 88 12.16 -12.64 -0.50
CA GLY A 88 11.59 -13.84 0.12
C GLY A 88 11.09 -13.62 1.54
N ASN A 89 11.13 -12.40 2.07
CA ASN A 89 10.50 -12.10 3.36
C ASN A 89 8.98 -12.23 3.22
N THR A 90 8.36 -12.84 4.22
CA THR A 90 6.92 -13.12 4.21
C THR A 90 6.28 -12.59 5.49
N TRP A 91 5.23 -11.79 5.33
CA TRP A 91 4.41 -11.29 6.43
C TRP A 91 2.98 -11.78 6.26
N THR A 92 2.51 -12.61 7.20
CA THR A 92 1.14 -13.12 7.20
C THR A 92 0.15 -12.10 7.75
N GLY A 93 -1.13 -12.24 7.38
CA GLY A 93 -2.23 -11.41 7.91
C GLY A 93 -2.13 -9.93 7.54
N MET A 94 -1.49 -9.58 6.43
CA MET A 94 -1.38 -8.21 5.97
C MET A 94 -2.59 -7.85 5.13
N THR A 95 -3.15 -6.66 5.34
CA THR A 95 -4.22 -6.07 4.54
C THR A 95 -3.67 -4.89 3.75
N LEU A 96 -4.01 -4.79 2.46
CA LEU A 96 -3.73 -3.60 1.64
C LEU A 96 -4.70 -2.47 2.04
N ILE A 97 -4.17 -1.44 2.70
CA ILE A 97 -4.96 -0.34 3.28
C ILE A 97 -5.02 0.87 2.38
N GLU A 98 -3.90 1.19 1.72
CA GLU A 98 -3.77 2.40 0.92
C GLU A 98 -3.01 2.10 -0.36
N PHE A 99 -3.48 2.70 -1.45
CA PHE A 99 -2.76 2.79 -2.70
C PHE A 99 -2.83 4.24 -3.19
N ALA A 100 -1.66 4.86 -3.33
CA ALA A 100 -1.48 6.24 -3.73
C ALA A 100 -0.62 6.28 -5.01
N PRO A 101 -1.23 6.29 -6.20
CA PRO A 101 -0.51 6.61 -7.42
C PRO A 101 -0.10 8.08 -7.40
N GLU A 102 1.11 8.38 -7.84
CA GLU A 102 1.55 9.78 -8.04
C GLU A 102 0.90 10.38 -9.29
N SER A 103 0.78 11.71 -9.34
CA SER A 103 -0.01 12.39 -10.38
C SER A 103 0.60 12.34 -11.78
N ASN A 104 1.92 12.11 -11.88
CA ASN A 104 2.65 12.27 -13.12
C ASN A 104 3.14 10.92 -13.64
N ALA A 105 2.62 10.53 -14.80
CA ALA A 105 3.17 9.43 -15.57
C ALA A 105 4.37 9.92 -16.38
N ASP A 106 5.53 9.32 -16.18
CA ASP A 106 6.73 9.63 -16.94
C ASP A 106 6.72 8.88 -18.27
N ARG A 107 6.98 9.62 -19.35
CA ARG A 107 7.01 9.09 -20.72
C ARG A 107 8.46 8.99 -21.21
N GLY A 108 8.90 7.76 -21.48
CA GLY A 108 10.20 7.45 -22.07
C GLY A 108 10.08 6.36 -23.15
N ARG A 109 10.98 5.36 -23.13
CA ARG A 109 10.81 4.15 -23.95
C ARG A 109 9.59 3.30 -23.54
N ALA A 110 9.18 3.42 -22.28
CA ALA A 110 7.96 2.88 -21.72
C ALA A 110 7.28 3.98 -20.89
N VAL A 111 5.99 3.84 -20.62
CA VAL A 111 5.27 4.74 -19.71
C VAL A 111 5.41 4.19 -18.31
N SER A 112 5.68 5.04 -17.32
CA SER A 112 5.76 4.61 -15.92
C SER A 112 5.02 5.54 -14.97
N LEU A 113 4.52 4.99 -13.87
CA LEU A 113 3.77 5.71 -12.83
C LEU A 113 4.37 5.38 -11.46
N ALA A 114 4.85 6.38 -10.74
CA ALA A 114 5.30 6.20 -9.37
C ALA A 114 4.09 5.92 -8.45
N TYR A 115 4.30 5.11 -7.41
CA TYR A 115 3.24 4.79 -6.46
C TYR A 115 3.80 4.51 -5.06
N GLY A 116 2.93 4.72 -4.07
CA GLY A 116 3.06 4.18 -2.72
C GLY A 116 1.89 3.23 -2.41
N ALA A 117 2.18 2.10 -1.79
CA ALA A 117 1.18 1.20 -1.23
C ALA A 117 1.49 0.96 0.26
N MET A 118 0.45 0.89 1.08
CA MET A 118 0.57 0.62 2.52
C MET A 118 -0.17 -0.65 2.87
N TYR A 119 0.52 -1.52 3.59
CA TYR A 119 -0.02 -2.73 4.17
C TYR A 119 0.02 -2.64 5.68
N ALA A 120 -1.04 -3.06 6.34
CA ALA A 120 -1.08 -3.16 7.79
C ALA A 120 -1.58 -4.53 8.21
N ARG A 121 -1.01 -5.07 9.29
CA ARG A 121 -1.62 -6.18 10.01
C ARG A 121 -2.70 -5.62 10.94
N LEU A 122 -3.95 -5.98 10.67
CA LEU A 122 -5.10 -5.66 11.50
C LEU A 122 -5.39 -6.86 12.41
N LEU A 123 -5.52 -6.62 13.72
CA LEU A 123 -5.90 -7.63 14.71
C LEU A 123 -7.42 -7.81 14.75
#